data_AF-A0A6L6GHI1-F1
#
_entry.id   AF-A0A6L6GHI1-F1
#
_cell.length_a   1.000
_cell.length_b   1.000
_cell.length_c   1.000
_cell.angle_alpha   90.00
_cell.angle_beta   90.00
_cell.angle_gamma   90.00
#
_symmetry.space_group_name_H-M   'P 1'
#
loop_
_entity.id
_entity.type
_entity.pdbx_description
1 polymer ?
#
loop_
_entity_poly.entity_id
_entity_poly.type
_entity_poly.pdbx_seq_one_letter_code
_entity_poly.pdbx_strand_id
1 'polypeptide(L)'
;MKPLLWTTLIASIVFTGCSKTEEAKTVVNESQYKVKDVATLQTRFEQLNGKLATDFKKFKQTESMAFAQQLPLDVNNLKTLNMHLVASTSLKPTKLAYCDLMNGYFTEMYRLGHYNLQLLKDVKLPNAGNENLQTNFSSSDQFYDFILNRYTTYRQVQQIMGYGCNLKEALR
;
A
#
# COMPACT_ATOMS: atom_id res chain seq x y z
N MET A 1 50.86 39.91 -36.70
CA MET A 1 49.40 39.89 -36.89
C MET A 1 49.00 38.49 -37.38
N LYS A 2 48.20 37.75 -36.60
CA LYS A 2 47.38 36.61 -37.09
C LYS A 2 46.13 37.20 -37.79
N PRO A 3 45.49 36.50 -38.74
CA PRO A 3 44.37 35.59 -38.37
C PRO A 3 44.23 34.41 -39.38
N LEU A 4 43.38 33.40 -39.27
CA LEU A 4 42.56 32.77 -38.23
C LEU A 4 42.32 31.33 -38.76
N LEU A 5 42.43 30.33 -37.88
CA LEU A 5 41.87 28.98 -38.08
C LEU A 5 40.36 29.07 -37.91
N TRP A 6 39.54 28.33 -38.69
CA TRP A 6 38.18 27.91 -38.32
C TRP A 6 37.90 26.52 -38.89
N THR A 7 38.08 25.49 -38.06
CA THR A 7 37.54 24.14 -38.27
C THR A 7 36.16 24.07 -37.65
N THR A 8 35.17 23.72 -38.47
CA THR A 8 33.79 23.45 -38.07
C THR A 8 33.71 22.20 -37.20
N LEU A 9 33.22 22.32 -35.96
CA LEU A 9 32.82 21.19 -35.12
C LEU A 9 31.30 21.22 -34.93
N ILE A 10 30.58 20.37 -35.66
CA ILE A 10 29.16 20.11 -35.43
C ILE A 10 29.08 19.10 -34.28
N ALA A 11 28.89 19.60 -33.06
CA ALA A 11 28.57 18.75 -31.91
C ALA A 11 27.08 18.39 -31.97
N SER A 12 26.78 17.19 -32.45
CA SER A 12 25.45 16.59 -32.39
C SER A 12 25.07 16.36 -30.93
N ILE A 13 24.16 17.20 -30.40
CA ILE A 13 23.53 16.95 -29.11
C ILE A 13 22.59 15.76 -29.32
N VAL A 14 23.05 14.56 -28.97
CA VAL A 14 22.17 13.41 -28.81
C VAL A 14 21.37 13.65 -27.55
N PHE A 15 20.13 14.12 -27.72
CA PHE A 15 19.12 14.07 -26.67
C PHE A 15 18.87 12.59 -26.35
N THR A 16 19.55 12.07 -25.32
CA THR A 16 19.07 10.88 -24.61
C THR A 16 17.86 11.32 -23.81
N GLY A 17 16.71 11.41 -24.50
CA GLY A 17 15.43 11.36 -23.82
C GLY A 17 15.46 10.09 -22.97
N CYS A 18 15.49 10.25 -21.65
CA CYS A 18 15.32 9.15 -20.72
C CYS A 18 13.99 8.48 -21.06
N SER A 19 14.09 7.39 -21.82
CA SER A 19 13.03 6.42 -21.98
C SER A 19 12.52 6.14 -20.57
N LYS A 20 11.22 6.34 -20.33
CA LYS A 20 10.58 5.84 -19.12
C LYS A 20 10.95 4.38 -19.04
N THR A 21 11.85 4.04 -18.12
CA THR A 21 12.09 2.66 -17.73
C THR A 21 10.74 2.19 -17.21
N GLU A 22 10.03 1.39 -18.01
CA GLU A 22 8.89 0.64 -17.50
C GLU A 22 9.45 -0.16 -16.31
N GLU A 23 9.08 0.25 -15.10
CA GLU A 23 9.47 -0.45 -13.89
C GLU A 23 9.05 -1.89 -14.06
N ALA A 24 10.03 -2.79 -14.02
CA ALA A 24 9.79 -4.22 -14.17
C ALA A 24 8.76 -4.64 -13.13
N LYS A 25 7.60 -5.14 -13.60
CA LYS A 25 6.58 -5.72 -12.72
C LYS A 25 7.25 -6.73 -11.82
N THR A 26 7.12 -6.54 -10.50
CA THR A 26 7.70 -7.48 -9.54
C THR A 26 7.08 -8.85 -9.77
N VAL A 27 7.90 -9.85 -10.05
CA VAL A 27 7.43 -11.22 -10.26
C VAL A 27 7.00 -11.76 -8.89
N VAL A 28 5.69 -11.78 -8.64
CA VAL A 28 5.12 -12.31 -7.40
C VAL A 28 5.13 -13.84 -7.44
N ASN A 29 5.74 -14.47 -6.44
CA ASN A 29 5.67 -15.92 -6.29
C ASN A 29 4.29 -16.32 -5.75
N GLU A 30 3.35 -16.65 -6.64
CA GLU A 30 1.98 -17.02 -6.26
C GLU A 30 1.91 -18.18 -5.25
N SER A 31 2.86 -19.13 -5.32
CA SER A 31 2.86 -20.32 -4.46
C SER A 31 3.01 -19.98 -2.97
N GLN A 32 3.59 -18.82 -2.65
CA GLN A 32 3.71 -18.32 -1.28
C GLN A 32 2.35 -17.94 -0.66
N TYR A 33 1.35 -17.65 -1.49
CA TYR A 33 0.05 -17.14 -1.07
C TYR A 33 -1.04 -18.20 -1.11
N LYS A 34 -0.94 -19.19 -1.99
CA LYS A 34 -1.94 -20.27 -2.11
C LYS A 34 -1.97 -21.11 -0.83
N VAL A 35 -3.17 -21.40 -0.36
CA VAL A 35 -3.40 -22.26 0.81
C VAL A 35 -4.39 -23.38 0.48
N LYS A 36 -4.40 -24.43 1.30
CA LYS A 36 -5.18 -25.64 1.04
C LYS A 36 -6.67 -25.49 1.36
N ASP A 37 -7.00 -24.69 2.35
CA ASP A 37 -8.35 -24.60 2.90
C ASP A 37 -8.65 -23.22 3.53
N VAL A 38 -9.93 -23.01 3.83
CA VAL A 38 -10.46 -21.77 4.41
C VAL A 38 -9.86 -21.50 5.80
N ALA A 39 -9.65 -22.52 6.63
CA ALA A 39 -9.10 -22.36 7.98
C ALA A 39 -7.67 -21.81 7.94
N THR A 40 -6.85 -22.33 7.03
CA THR A 40 -5.49 -21.83 6.80
C THR A 40 -5.53 -20.39 6.27
N LEU A 41 -6.44 -20.08 5.34
CA LEU A 41 -6.58 -18.72 4.80
C LEU A 41 -6.98 -17.72 5.88
N GLN A 42 -7.97 -18.09 6.70
CA GLN A 42 -8.44 -17.28 7.82
C GLN A 42 -7.29 -16.99 8.79
N THR A 43 -6.53 -18.03 9.17
CA THR A 43 -5.36 -17.90 10.04
C THR A 43 -4.31 -16.96 9.43
N ARG A 44 -4.09 -16.99 8.11
CA ARG A 44 -3.14 -16.10 7.43
C ARG A 44 -3.58 -14.64 7.47
N PHE A 45 -4.87 -14.35 7.32
CA PHE A 45 -5.42 -13.00 7.52
C PHE A 45 -5.26 -12.53 8.97
N GLU A 46 -5.54 -13.39 9.94
CA GLU A 46 -5.36 -13.08 11.36
C GLU A 46 -3.90 -12.80 11.72
N GLN A 47 -2.97 -13.60 11.19
CA GLN A 47 -1.53 -13.36 11.32
C GLN A 47 -1.11 -12.03 10.69
N LEU A 48 -1.62 -11.71 9.50
CA LEU A 48 -1.36 -10.44 8.83
C LEU A 48 -1.87 -9.24 9.66
N ASN A 49 -3.07 -9.36 10.24
CA ASN A 49 -3.63 -8.34 11.14
C ASN A 49 -2.80 -8.19 12.42
N GLY A 50 -2.36 -9.29 13.03
CA GLY A 50 -1.48 -9.27 14.20
C GLY A 50 -0.11 -8.63 13.90
N LYS A 51 0.43 -8.88 12.70
CA LYS A 51 1.64 -8.22 12.21
C LYS A 51 1.43 -6.71 12.04
N LEU A 52 0.33 -6.27 11.42
CA LEU A 52 -0.01 -4.86 11.32
C LEU A 52 -0.08 -4.20 12.70
N ALA A 53 -0.77 -4.81 13.66
CA ALA A 53 -0.87 -4.25 15.02
C ALA A 53 0.51 -4.03 15.65
N THR A 54 1.42 -5.00 15.47
CA THR A 54 2.80 -4.95 16.00
C THR A 54 3.62 -3.88 15.30
N ASP A 55 3.63 -3.88 13.97
CA ASP A 55 4.41 -2.94 13.17
C ASP A 55 3.91 -1.50 13.38
N PHE A 56 2.60 -1.30 13.43
CA PHE A 56 1.98 0.01 13.67
C PHE A 56 2.29 0.52 15.08
N LYS A 57 2.26 -0.35 16.10
CA LYS A 57 2.69 0.01 17.46
C LYS A 57 4.15 0.49 17.46
N LYS A 58 5.04 -0.24 16.79
CA LYS A 58 6.45 0.16 16.68
C LYS A 58 6.59 1.49 15.95
N PHE A 59 5.88 1.66 14.84
CA PHE A 59 5.87 2.91 14.06
C PHE A 59 5.43 4.10 14.93
N LYS A 60 4.33 3.98 15.68
CA LYS A 60 3.89 5.03 16.61
C LYS A 60 4.91 5.33 17.71
N GLN A 61 5.64 4.34 18.20
CA GLN A 61 6.67 4.57 19.21
C GLN A 61 7.84 5.38 18.63
N THR A 62 8.28 5.04 17.42
CA THR A 62 9.37 5.74 16.71
C THR A 62 8.96 7.16 16.30
N GLU A 63 7.75 7.33 15.78
CA GLU A 63 7.24 8.60 15.23
C GLU A 63 6.23 9.26 16.18
N SER A 64 6.42 9.12 17.50
CA SER A 64 5.39 9.46 18.50
C SER A 64 4.84 10.87 18.41
N MET A 65 5.68 11.86 18.10
CA MET A 65 5.30 13.26 17.91
C MET A 65 4.39 13.51 16.70
N ALA A 66 4.33 12.57 15.76
CA ALA A 66 3.51 12.67 14.58
C ALA A 66 2.04 12.27 14.83
N PHE A 67 1.73 11.68 15.99
CA PHE A 67 0.39 11.18 16.31
C PHE A 67 -0.26 12.00 17.41
N ALA A 68 -1.52 12.40 17.20
CA ALA A 68 -2.30 13.13 18.20
C ALA A 68 -2.68 12.27 19.42
N GLN A 69 -2.83 10.96 19.23
CA GLN A 69 -3.22 10.02 20.28
C GLN A 69 -2.32 8.79 20.28
N GLN A 70 -2.11 8.19 21.45
CA GLN A 70 -1.26 7.00 21.63
C GLN A 70 -2.02 5.67 21.73
N LEU A 71 -3.34 5.68 21.46
CA LEU A 71 -4.16 4.46 21.43
C LEU A 71 -3.64 3.43 20.41
N PRO A 72 -3.68 2.12 20.73
CA PRO A 72 -3.32 1.07 19.78
C PRO A 72 -4.27 1.06 18.58
N LEU A 73 -3.76 0.66 17.42
CA LEU A 73 -4.59 0.46 16.23
C LEU A 73 -5.51 -0.75 16.44
N ASP A 74 -6.81 -0.56 16.27
CA ASP A 74 -7.77 -1.67 16.21
C ASP A 74 -7.78 -2.29 14.81
N VAL A 75 -6.99 -3.36 14.64
CA VAL A 75 -6.90 -4.09 13.36
C VAL A 75 -8.16 -4.90 13.04
N ASN A 76 -9.07 -5.06 14.00
CA ASN A 76 -10.38 -5.66 13.77
C ASN A 76 -11.42 -4.60 13.36
N ASN A 77 -11.05 -3.31 13.34
CA ASN A 77 -11.93 -2.24 12.90
C ASN A 77 -11.17 -1.12 12.19
N LEU A 78 -10.70 -1.39 10.97
CA LEU A 78 -10.00 -0.39 10.16
C LEU A 78 -10.89 0.78 9.67
N LYS A 79 -12.19 0.79 9.99
CA LYS A 79 -13.01 2.00 9.86
C LYS A 79 -12.59 3.09 10.85
N THR A 80 -11.88 2.73 11.92
CA THR A 80 -11.33 3.70 12.87
C THR A 80 -9.88 4.10 12.56
N LEU A 81 -9.36 3.76 11.37
CA LEU A 81 -7.99 4.11 10.97
C LEU A 81 -7.73 5.63 10.98
N ASN A 82 -8.75 6.44 10.71
CA ASN A 82 -8.72 7.89 10.83
C ASN A 82 -8.37 8.39 12.24
N MET A 83 -8.52 7.59 13.30
CA MET A 83 -8.04 7.97 14.63
C MET A 83 -6.51 7.85 14.77
N HIS A 84 -5.84 7.25 13.78
CA HIS A 84 -4.41 6.97 13.77
C HIS A 84 -3.69 7.70 12.63
N LEU A 85 -4.13 8.92 12.33
CA LEU A 85 -3.51 9.77 11.33
C LEU A 85 -2.16 10.33 11.82
N VAL A 86 -1.21 10.37 10.88
CA VAL A 86 0.01 11.17 10.99
C VAL A 86 -0.36 12.64 10.72
N ALA A 87 0.13 13.55 11.56
CA ALA A 87 -0.20 14.96 11.47
C ALA A 87 0.15 15.54 10.08
N SER A 88 -0.68 16.46 9.60
CA SER A 88 -0.45 17.14 8.32
C SER A 88 0.84 17.96 8.31
N THR A 89 1.33 18.36 9.48
CA THR A 89 2.59 19.09 9.68
C THR A 89 3.81 18.18 9.85
N SER A 90 3.63 16.86 9.93
CA SER A 90 4.75 15.92 10.04
C SER A 90 5.64 15.96 8.80
N LEU A 91 6.91 15.59 9.01
CA LEU A 91 7.89 15.56 7.93
C LEU A 91 7.50 14.53 6.86
N LYS A 92 7.91 14.80 5.62
CA LYS A 92 7.67 13.92 4.47
C LYS A 92 8.12 12.46 4.71
N PRO A 93 9.28 12.17 5.33
CA PRO A 93 9.70 10.80 5.63
C PRO A 93 8.72 10.04 6.53
N THR A 94 8.16 10.68 7.56
CA THR A 94 7.17 10.07 8.44
C THR A 94 5.89 9.70 7.68
N LYS A 95 5.41 10.60 6.80
CA LYS A 95 4.23 10.33 5.97
C LYS A 95 4.47 9.20 4.97
N LEU A 96 5.66 9.15 4.37
CA LEU A 96 6.10 8.05 3.51
C LEU A 96 6.11 6.72 4.26
N ALA A 97 6.73 6.68 5.44
CA ALA A 97 6.79 5.47 6.26
C ALA A 97 5.39 4.98 6.67
N TYR A 98 4.46 5.89 6.97
CA TYR A 98 3.05 5.54 7.18
C TYR A 98 2.44 4.90 5.92
N CYS A 99 2.63 5.51 4.76
CA CYS A 99 2.14 4.99 3.49
C CYS A 99 2.74 3.63 3.16
N ASP A 100 4.04 3.43 3.38
CA ASP A 100 4.73 2.17 3.10
C ASP A 100 4.19 1.05 4.00
N LEU A 101 3.99 1.34 5.29
CA LEU A 101 3.40 0.39 6.24
C LEU A 101 1.97 -0.01 5.81
N MET A 102 1.11 0.97 5.52
CA MET A 102 -0.28 0.72 5.18
C MET A 102 -0.44 0.07 3.81
N ASN A 103 0.28 0.56 2.79
CA ASN A 103 0.28 -0.05 1.46
C ASN A 103 0.85 -1.46 1.50
N GLY A 104 1.94 -1.70 2.22
CA GLY A 104 2.50 -3.03 2.38
C GLY A 104 1.50 -4.02 2.98
N TYR A 105 0.80 -3.61 4.05
CA TYR A 105 -0.28 -4.42 4.63
C TYR A 105 -1.39 -4.74 3.63
N PHE A 106 -1.91 -3.72 2.93
CA PHE A 106 -3.00 -3.93 1.97
C PHE A 106 -2.58 -4.74 0.75
N THR A 107 -1.33 -4.63 0.29
CA THR A 107 -0.78 -5.44 -0.79
C THR A 107 -0.68 -6.92 -0.38
N GLU A 108 -0.20 -7.21 0.83
CA GLU A 108 -0.16 -8.60 1.32
C GLU A 108 -1.58 -9.16 1.54
N MET A 109 -2.50 -8.33 2.04
CA MET A 109 -3.92 -8.68 2.16
C MET A 109 -4.49 -9.05 0.80
N TYR A 110 -4.31 -8.18 -0.20
CA TYR A 110 -4.75 -8.42 -1.58
C TYR A 110 -4.22 -9.74 -2.12
N ARG A 111 -2.91 -9.98 -2.02
CA ARG A 111 -2.28 -11.21 -2.55
C ARG A 111 -2.83 -12.46 -1.87
N LEU A 112 -3.02 -12.44 -0.54
CA LEU A 112 -3.62 -13.56 0.18
C LEU A 112 -5.03 -13.89 -0.33
N GLY A 113 -5.89 -12.90 -0.55
CA GLY A 113 -7.24 -13.15 -1.06
C GLY A 113 -7.28 -13.47 -2.56
N HIS A 114 -6.53 -12.72 -3.37
CA HIS A 114 -6.53 -12.82 -4.82
C HIS A 114 -6.08 -14.19 -5.33
N TYR A 115 -5.09 -14.81 -4.68
CA TYR A 115 -4.64 -16.15 -5.07
C TYR A 115 -5.48 -17.29 -4.48
N ASN A 116 -6.52 -16.97 -3.69
CA ASN A 116 -7.39 -17.93 -3.02
C ASN A 116 -8.88 -17.57 -3.16
N LEU A 117 -9.29 -16.98 -4.29
CA LEU A 117 -10.66 -16.47 -4.51
C LEU A 117 -11.75 -17.48 -4.18
N GLN A 118 -11.56 -18.76 -4.53
CA GLN A 118 -12.54 -19.82 -4.27
C GLN A 118 -12.83 -20.06 -2.78
N LEU A 119 -11.88 -19.70 -1.90
CA LEU A 119 -11.99 -19.86 -0.45
C LEU A 119 -12.61 -18.63 0.23
N LEU A 120 -12.61 -17.47 -0.41
CA LEU A 120 -13.03 -16.20 0.21
C LEU A 120 -14.52 -16.13 0.57
N LYS A 121 -15.37 -16.98 -0.01
CA LYS A 121 -16.79 -17.05 0.33
C LYS A 121 -17.05 -17.42 1.81
N ASP A 122 -16.11 -18.14 2.41
CA ASP A 122 -16.22 -18.65 3.79
C ASP A 122 -15.25 -17.95 4.75
N VAL A 123 -14.41 -17.04 4.24
CA VAL A 123 -13.50 -16.21 5.03
C VAL A 123 -14.28 -15.07 5.69
N LYS A 124 -13.98 -14.82 6.95
CA LYS A 124 -14.58 -13.71 7.72
C LYS A 124 -13.54 -12.62 7.92
N LEU A 125 -13.70 -11.54 7.18
CA LEU A 125 -12.99 -10.29 7.45
C LEU A 125 -13.79 -9.40 8.41
N PRO A 126 -13.15 -8.78 9.41
CA PRO A 126 -13.84 -7.90 10.35
C PRO A 126 -14.59 -6.77 9.65
N ASN A 127 -15.85 -6.50 10.03
CA ASN A 127 -16.69 -5.44 9.45
C ASN A 127 -16.95 -5.54 7.92
N ALA A 128 -16.77 -6.71 7.32
CA ALA A 128 -17.05 -6.96 5.90
C ALA A 128 -18.13 -8.02 5.66
N GLY A 129 -19.02 -8.29 6.63
CA GLY A 129 -20.03 -9.35 6.52
C GLY A 129 -21.04 -9.18 5.37
N ASN A 130 -21.21 -7.94 4.88
CA ASN A 130 -22.11 -7.62 3.75
C ASN A 130 -21.37 -7.53 2.40
N GLU A 131 -20.07 -7.83 2.38
CA GLU A 131 -19.21 -7.62 1.23
C GLU A 131 -19.04 -8.92 0.44
N ASN A 132 -19.03 -8.82 -0.89
CA ASN A 132 -18.62 -9.95 -1.73
C ASN A 132 -17.10 -9.98 -1.83
N LEU A 133 -16.45 -10.71 -0.91
CA LEU A 133 -14.99 -10.81 -0.87
C LEU A 133 -14.39 -11.39 -2.15
N GLN A 134 -15.08 -12.32 -2.83
CA GLN A 134 -14.58 -12.86 -4.10
C GLN A 134 -14.47 -11.77 -5.16
N THR A 135 -15.49 -10.91 -5.27
CA THR A 135 -15.45 -9.75 -6.19
C THR A 135 -14.45 -8.69 -5.73
N ASN A 136 -14.43 -8.38 -4.43
CA ASN A 136 -13.54 -7.33 -3.92
C ASN A 136 -12.06 -7.69 -4.10
N PHE A 137 -11.69 -8.97 -4.13
CA PHE A 137 -10.31 -9.42 -4.34
C PHE A 137 -10.01 -9.89 -5.76
N SER A 138 -10.99 -9.88 -6.68
CA SER A 138 -10.81 -10.45 -8.03
C SER A 138 -9.81 -9.67 -8.90
N SER A 139 -9.58 -8.39 -8.60
CA SER A 139 -8.57 -7.57 -9.26
C SER A 139 -8.07 -6.45 -8.35
N SER A 140 -6.92 -5.87 -8.68
CA SER A 140 -6.34 -4.76 -7.93
C SER A 140 -7.24 -3.53 -7.91
N ASP A 141 -7.98 -3.25 -9.00
CA ASP A 141 -8.93 -2.14 -9.06
C ASP A 141 -10.14 -2.36 -8.12
N GLN A 142 -10.70 -3.57 -8.08
CA GLN A 142 -11.79 -3.90 -7.16
C GLN A 142 -11.33 -3.83 -5.70
N PHE A 143 -10.12 -4.32 -5.44
CA PHE A 143 -9.54 -4.29 -4.10
C PHE A 143 -9.22 -2.87 -3.65
N TYR A 144 -8.67 -2.04 -4.55
CA TYR A 144 -8.41 -0.63 -4.30
C TYR A 144 -9.69 0.13 -3.90
N ASP A 145 -10.78 -0.07 -4.65
CA ASP A 145 -12.08 0.52 -4.30
C ASP A 145 -12.57 0.03 -2.93
N PHE A 146 -12.55 -1.27 -2.72
CA PHE A 146 -12.97 -1.89 -1.46
C PHE A 146 -12.23 -1.29 -0.25
N ILE A 147 -10.90 -1.21 -0.30
CA ILE A 147 -10.09 -0.66 0.79
C ILE A 147 -10.38 0.82 1.03
N LEU A 148 -10.40 1.64 -0.03
CA LEU A 148 -10.51 3.09 0.14
C LEU A 148 -11.92 3.58 0.48
N ASN A 149 -12.95 2.85 0.05
CA ASN A 149 -14.32 3.37 0.08
C ASN A 149 -15.26 2.59 1.02
N ARG A 150 -14.96 1.32 1.34
CA ARG A 150 -15.93 0.45 2.05
C ARG A 150 -15.37 -0.18 3.32
N TYR A 151 -14.12 -0.66 3.27
CA TYR A 151 -13.51 -1.44 4.37
C TYR A 151 -12.82 -0.58 5.42
N THR A 152 -12.24 0.56 5.01
CA THR A 152 -11.39 1.39 5.88
C THR A 152 -11.69 2.88 5.74
N THR A 153 -11.12 3.69 6.63
CA THR A 153 -11.05 5.16 6.46
C THR A 153 -9.72 5.64 5.85
N TYR A 154 -9.03 4.79 5.09
CA TYR A 154 -7.70 5.10 4.55
C TYR A 154 -7.69 6.29 3.58
N ARG A 155 -8.74 6.46 2.76
CA ARG A 155 -8.90 7.66 1.92
C ARG A 155 -8.94 8.94 2.76
N GLN A 156 -9.72 8.91 3.85
CA GLN A 156 -9.83 10.05 4.75
C GLN A 156 -8.49 10.37 5.42
N VAL A 157 -7.73 9.35 5.83
CA VAL A 157 -6.38 9.55 6.38
C VAL A 157 -5.48 10.26 5.39
N GLN A 158 -5.42 9.81 4.14
CA GLN A 158 -4.59 10.42 3.10
C GLN A 158 -4.96 11.89 2.86
N GLN A 159 -6.26 12.20 2.88
CA GLN A 159 -6.76 13.57 2.75
C GLN A 159 -6.35 14.45 3.93
N ILE A 160 -6.53 13.98 5.17
CA ILE A 160 -6.19 14.78 6.37
C ILE A 160 -4.67 14.94 6.54
N MET A 161 -3.91 13.89 6.28
CA MET A 161 -2.44 13.92 6.28
C MET A 161 -1.90 14.86 5.18
N GLY A 162 -2.71 15.19 4.18
CA GLY A 162 -2.31 15.96 3.00
C GLY A 162 -1.26 15.22 2.17
N TYR A 163 -1.34 13.88 2.12
CA TYR A 163 -0.35 13.05 1.44
C TYR A 163 -0.99 11.77 0.93
N GLY A 164 -0.94 11.57 -0.39
CA GLY A 164 -1.52 10.41 -1.07
C GLY A 164 -0.60 9.20 -0.99
N CYS A 165 -1.05 8.16 -0.30
CA CYS A 165 -0.39 6.87 -0.31
C CYS A 165 -0.85 6.12 -1.56
N ASN A 166 0.02 6.00 -2.58
CA ASN A 166 -0.32 5.47 -3.90
C ASN A 166 -0.58 3.95 -3.88
N LEU A 167 -1.67 3.52 -3.23
CA LEU A 167 -2.05 2.12 -3.09
C LEU A 167 -2.28 1.46 -4.45
N LYS A 168 -2.80 2.21 -5.43
CA LYS A 168 -3.01 1.69 -6.78
C LYS A 168 -1.73 1.21 -7.42
N GLU A 169 -0.61 1.92 -7.21
CA GLU A 169 0.71 1.48 -7.67
C GLU A 169 1.22 0.28 -6.86
N ALA A 170 1.07 0.32 -5.53
CA ALA A 170 1.53 -0.74 -4.64
C ALA A 170 0.86 -2.11 -4.89
N LEU A 171 -0.30 -2.13 -5.56
CA LEU A 171 -1.04 -3.34 -5.92
C LEU A 171 -0.65 -3.93 -7.29
N ARG A 172 0.27 -3.30 -8.03
CA ARG A 172 0.69 -3.78 -9.36
C ARG A 172 1.66 -4.94 -9.33
#